data_AF-A0A1W9W2B1-F1
#
_entry.id   AF-A0A1W9W2B1-F1
#
_cell.length_a   1.000
_cell.length_b   1.000
_cell.length_c   1.000
_cell.angle_alpha   90.00
_cell.angle_beta   90.00
_cell.angle_gamma   90.00
#
_symmetry.space_group_name_H-M   'P 1'
#
loop_
_entity.id
_entity.type
_entity.pdbx_description
1 polymer ?
#
loop_
_entity_poly.entity_id
_entity_poly.type
_entity_poly.pdbx_seq_one_letter_code
_entity_poly.pdbx_strand_id
1 'polypeptide(L)'
;MVLLDSPQTVSALWIKMIHRIFSSTLPSFKELKFDSGFNVLVAKKSKDATSRQTRNAAGKSSMVEIIHFLMGGDCKRDSIFRCDDLVAHHFGLEFDLNQKKVEVERNGEKPSRIIINKADISKWPQKGSTDEKTG
;
A
#
# COMPACT_ATOMS: atom_id res chain seq x y z
N MET A 1 -7.52 -13.26 -48.50
CA MET A 1 -6.23 -12.85 -47.92
C MET A 1 -6.54 -11.99 -46.71
N VAL A 2 -6.83 -12.65 -45.58
CA VAL A 2 -7.09 -11.99 -44.30
C VAL A 2 -5.74 -11.99 -43.60
N LEU A 3 -5.16 -10.80 -43.43
CA LEU A 3 -3.94 -10.61 -42.66
C LEU A 3 -4.23 -11.07 -41.24
N LEU A 4 -3.64 -12.21 -40.87
CA LEU A 4 -3.52 -12.65 -39.49
C LEU A 4 -2.73 -11.57 -38.76
N ASP A 5 -3.37 -10.89 -37.80
CA ASP A 5 -2.66 -10.00 -36.89
C ASP A 5 -1.50 -10.77 -36.24
N SER A 6 -0.31 -10.23 -36.46
CA SER A 6 0.96 -10.78 -36.02
C SER A 6 1.02 -10.91 -34.49
N PRO A 7 1.45 -12.04 -33.92
CA PRO A 7 1.53 -12.24 -32.47
C PRO A 7 2.81 -11.59 -31.88
N GLN A 8 3.07 -10.31 -32.15
CA GLN A 8 4.30 -9.61 -31.71
C GLN A 8 4.11 -8.25 -31.03
N THR A 9 2.96 -7.99 -30.39
CA THR A 9 2.77 -6.78 -29.55
C THR A 9 2.09 -7.05 -28.22
N VAL A 10 2.51 -8.11 -27.51
CA VAL A 10 2.48 -8.04 -26.04
C VAL A 10 3.67 -7.19 -25.60
N SER A 11 3.51 -5.88 -25.75
CA SER A 11 4.50 -4.90 -25.31
C SER A 11 4.86 -5.16 -23.84
N ALA A 12 6.15 -5.08 -23.54
CA ALA A 12 6.78 -5.26 -22.23
C ALA A 12 6.38 -4.19 -21.17
N LEU A 13 5.16 -3.64 -21.24
CA LEU A 13 4.46 -2.85 -20.22
C LEU A 13 4.00 -3.74 -19.06
N TRP A 14 4.93 -4.48 -18.46
CA TRP A 14 4.62 -5.46 -17.43
C TRP A 14 4.60 -4.76 -16.07
N ILE A 15 3.38 -4.48 -15.62
CA ILE A 15 2.88 -4.68 -14.24
C ILE A 15 3.86 -4.26 -13.14
N LYS A 16 4.05 -2.95 -12.93
CA LYS A 16 4.32 -2.44 -11.57
C LYS A 16 3.00 -2.09 -10.91
N MET A 17 2.32 -3.09 -10.38
CA MET A 17 1.02 -2.87 -9.74
C MET A 17 1.19 -2.11 -8.42
N ILE A 18 2.26 -2.36 -7.66
CA ILE A 18 2.61 -1.67 -6.41
C ILE A 18 4.06 -1.19 -6.52
N HIS A 19 4.33 0.07 -6.14
CA HIS A 19 5.66 0.69 -6.18
C HIS A 19 6.30 0.76 -4.81
N ARG A 20 5.57 1.22 -3.80
CA ARG A 20 6.08 1.35 -2.43
C ARG A 20 4.98 1.44 -1.37
N ILE A 21 5.32 1.04 -0.15
CA ILE A 21 4.58 1.31 1.08
C ILE A 21 5.47 2.17 1.97
N PHE A 22 4.95 3.28 2.47
CA PHE A 22 5.72 4.26 3.24
C PHE A 22 4.91 4.81 4.42
N SER A 23 5.57 5.59 5.27
CA SER A 23 4.89 6.49 6.22
C SER A 23 5.57 7.85 6.16
N SER A 24 4.77 8.90 6.03
CA SER A 24 5.24 10.30 6.03
C SER A 24 5.44 10.86 7.44
N THR A 25 4.91 10.17 8.46
CA THR A 25 4.81 10.69 9.84
C THR A 25 5.42 9.76 10.89
N LEU A 26 5.73 8.50 10.57
CA LEU A 26 6.39 7.55 11.48
C LEU A 26 7.86 7.35 11.05
N PRO A 27 8.84 8.04 11.66
CA PRO A 27 10.24 8.01 11.20
C PRO A 27 10.91 6.64 11.30
N SER A 28 10.43 5.77 12.19
CA SER A 28 10.95 4.41 12.37
C SER A 28 10.44 3.42 11.32
N PHE A 29 9.44 3.81 10.51
CA PHE A 29 8.89 2.97 9.47
C PHE A 29 9.92 2.76 8.35
N LYS A 30 10.20 1.49 8.04
CA LYS A 30 11.09 1.14 6.93
C LYS A 30 10.26 1.06 5.65
N GLU A 31 10.47 2.00 4.75
CA GLU A 31 9.83 2.00 3.43
C GLU A 31 10.08 0.67 2.70
N LEU A 32 9.01 0.07 2.20
CA LEU A 32 9.07 -1.12 1.36
C LEU A 32 8.98 -0.67 -0.09
N LYS A 33 10.01 -0.97 -0.89
CA LYS A 33 10.04 -0.71 -2.33
C LYS A 33 9.86 -2.02 -3.08
N PHE A 34 9.06 -1.99 -4.12
CA PHE A 34 8.72 -3.15 -4.94
C PHE A 34 9.29 -3.00 -6.35
N ASP A 35 9.86 -4.09 -6.82
CA ASP A 35 10.29 -4.25 -8.20
C ASP A 35 9.21 -4.93 -9.03
N SER A 36 9.36 -4.90 -10.35
CA SER A 36 8.45 -5.63 -11.23
C SER A 36 8.58 -7.14 -11.03
N GLY A 37 7.49 -7.87 -11.27
CA GLY A 37 7.46 -9.31 -11.15
C GLY A 37 7.31 -9.78 -9.70
N PHE A 38 8.16 -10.72 -9.27
CA PHE A 38 7.97 -11.47 -8.03
C PHE A 38 8.83 -10.92 -6.89
N ASN A 39 8.18 -10.37 -5.86
CA ASN A 39 8.83 -9.82 -4.67
C ASN A 39 8.66 -10.79 -3.49
N VAL A 40 9.73 -11.06 -2.72
CA VAL A 40 9.70 -11.97 -1.56
C VAL A 40 10.10 -11.25 -0.28
N LEU A 41 9.20 -11.22 0.70
CA LEU A 41 9.48 -10.68 2.04
C LEU A 41 10.00 -11.79 2.97
N VAL A 42 11.30 -11.77 3.26
CA VAL A 42 11.96 -12.74 4.14
C VAL A 42 12.33 -12.10 5.48
N ALA A 43 11.91 -12.73 6.58
CA ALA A 43 12.28 -12.30 7.93
C ALA A 43 13.41 -13.18 8.49
N LYS A 44 14.50 -12.56 8.97
CA LYS A 44 15.57 -13.26 9.69
C LYS A 44 15.22 -13.40 11.17
N LYS A 45 15.45 -14.59 11.74
CA LYS A 45 15.38 -14.82 13.19
C LYS A 45 16.72 -14.39 13.80
N SER A 46 16.73 -13.48 14.78
CA SER A 46 17.96 -13.18 15.53
C SER A 46 18.25 -14.31 16.53
N LYS A 47 19.53 -14.50 16.87
CA LYS A 47 19.99 -15.57 17.78
C LYS A 47 19.46 -15.40 19.21
N ASP A 48 19.15 -14.17 19.62
CA ASP A 48 18.68 -13.80 20.96
C ASP A 48 17.15 -13.75 21.09
N ALA A 49 16.42 -14.16 20.05
CA ALA A 49 14.96 -14.14 20.08
C ALA A 49 14.44 -15.20 21.07
N THR A 50 14.09 -14.76 22.28
CA THR A 50 13.42 -15.60 23.29
C THR A 50 12.12 -16.18 22.74
N SER A 51 11.65 -17.30 23.32
CA SER A 51 10.41 -18.00 22.92
C SER A 51 9.17 -17.09 22.93
N ARG A 52 9.21 -15.99 23.69
CA ARG A 52 8.14 -14.97 23.75
C ARG A 52 8.13 -14.02 22.55
N GLN A 53 9.27 -13.85 21.86
CA GLN A 53 9.39 -13.03 20.65
C GLN A 53 9.33 -13.86 19.34
N THR A 54 9.10 -15.17 19.41
CA THR A 54 9.12 -16.03 18.22
C THR A 54 7.88 -16.89 18.08
N ARG A 55 7.01 -16.47 17.15
CA ARG A 55 6.51 -17.41 16.11
C ARG A 55 6.12 -16.68 14.81
N ASN A 56 5.55 -15.47 14.88
CA ASN A 56 5.01 -14.74 13.72
C ASN A 56 5.32 -13.21 13.65
N ALA A 57 5.99 -12.62 14.64
CA ALA A 57 6.06 -11.15 14.84
C ALA A 57 7.17 -10.40 14.06
N ALA A 58 7.46 -10.80 12.82
CA ALA A 58 8.50 -10.14 12.02
C ALA A 58 7.93 -9.12 10.99
N GLY A 59 6.67 -8.71 11.14
CA GLY A 59 6.03 -7.73 10.26
C GLY A 59 5.53 -8.27 8.91
N LYS A 60 5.62 -9.57 8.65
CA LYS A 60 5.18 -10.18 7.38
C LYS A 60 3.67 -10.09 7.16
N SER A 61 2.88 -10.49 8.17
CA SER A 61 1.41 -10.35 8.10
C SER A 61 1.00 -8.88 8.11
N SER A 62 1.67 -8.04 8.91
CA SER A 62 1.44 -6.59 8.96
C SER A 62 1.66 -5.90 7.61
N MET A 63 2.56 -6.42 6.76
CA MET A 63 2.76 -5.93 5.38
C MET A 63 1.56 -6.23 4.47
N VAL A 64 0.87 -7.35 4.66
CA VAL A 64 -0.39 -7.62 3.93
C VAL A 64 -1.53 -6.78 4.51
N GLU A 65 -1.59 -6.65 5.83
CA GLU A 65 -2.60 -5.86 6.54
C GLU A 65 -2.55 -4.37 6.17
N ILE A 66 -1.35 -3.79 6.00
CA ILE A 66 -1.20 -2.38 5.60
C ILE A 66 -1.68 -2.15 4.16
N ILE A 67 -1.48 -3.10 3.23
CA ILE A 67 -2.05 -3.02 1.88
C ILE A 67 -3.58 -3.06 1.96
N HIS A 68 -4.13 -4.05 2.67
CA HIS A 68 -5.57 -4.18 2.85
C HIS A 68 -6.18 -2.91 3.47
N PHE A 69 -5.52 -2.35 4.49
CA PHE A 69 -5.90 -1.09 5.11
C PHE A 69 -5.82 0.08 4.11
N LEU A 70 -4.75 0.24 3.35
CA LEU A 70 -4.63 1.37 2.42
C LEU A 70 -5.60 1.29 1.23
N MET A 71 -6.04 0.07 0.87
CA MET A 71 -7.03 -0.17 -0.18
C MET A 71 -8.49 -0.11 0.30
N GLY A 72 -8.75 0.37 1.53
CA GLY A 72 -10.12 0.58 2.04
C GLY A 72 -10.70 -0.58 2.83
N GLY A 73 -9.89 -1.56 3.21
CA GLY A 73 -10.29 -2.62 4.15
C GLY A 73 -10.81 -2.05 5.48
N ASP A 74 -11.68 -2.81 6.14
CA ASP A 74 -12.24 -2.37 7.43
C ASP A 74 -11.13 -2.22 8.49
N CYS A 75 -11.14 -1.08 9.19
CA CYS A 75 -10.20 -0.79 10.27
C CYS A 75 -10.95 -0.85 11.59
N LYS A 76 -11.17 -2.09 12.05
CA LYS A 76 -11.88 -2.40 13.29
C LYS A 76 -11.16 -1.83 14.52
N ARG A 77 -11.84 -1.79 15.65
CA ARG A 77 -11.30 -1.20 16.90
C ARG A 77 -10.03 -1.91 17.40
N ASP A 78 -9.88 -3.20 17.08
CA ASP A 78 -8.74 -4.05 17.41
C ASP A 78 -7.65 -4.06 16.32
N SER A 79 -7.79 -3.24 15.28
CA SER A 79 -6.78 -3.07 14.22
C SER A 79 -5.48 -2.53 14.81
N ILE A 80 -4.34 -3.06 14.33
CA ILE A 80 -3.01 -2.55 14.70
C ILE A 80 -2.85 -1.06 14.38
N PHE A 81 -3.54 -0.55 13.36
CA PHE A 81 -3.50 0.85 12.98
C PHE A 81 -4.25 1.76 13.96
N ARG A 82 -4.97 1.19 14.94
CA ARG A 82 -5.72 1.94 15.96
C ARG A 82 -5.13 1.83 17.36
N CYS A 83 -3.94 1.24 17.51
CA CYS A 83 -3.20 1.33 18.77
C CYS A 83 -2.59 2.72 18.95
N ASP A 84 -2.34 3.11 20.20
CA ASP A 84 -1.83 4.44 20.57
C ASP A 84 -0.55 4.81 19.82
N ASP A 85 0.33 3.83 19.60
CA ASP A 85 1.62 4.03 18.91
C ASP A 85 1.47 4.33 17.41
N LEU A 86 0.36 3.95 16.77
CA LEU A 86 0.18 4.02 15.31
C LEU A 86 -1.01 4.88 14.86
N VAL A 87 -1.98 5.15 15.72
CA VAL A 87 -3.29 5.75 15.37
C VAL A 87 -3.18 7.11 14.69
N ALA A 88 -2.22 7.94 15.13
CA ALA A 88 -1.98 9.27 14.60
C ALA A 88 -1.09 9.27 13.34
N HIS A 89 -0.47 8.13 13.01
CA HIS A 89 0.45 8.05 11.88
C HIS A 89 -0.26 7.75 10.57
N HIS A 90 0.19 8.46 9.54
CA HIS A 90 -0.19 8.27 8.15
C HIS A 90 0.68 7.21 7.50
N PHE A 91 0.04 6.21 6.93
CA PHE A 91 0.66 5.22 6.07
C PHE A 91 0.24 5.50 4.63
N GLY A 92 1.13 5.21 3.69
CA GLY A 92 0.93 5.49 2.28
C GLY A 92 1.25 4.31 1.38
N LEU A 93 0.54 4.23 0.27
CA LEU A 93 0.73 3.25 -0.80
C LEU A 93 0.81 3.99 -2.13
N GLU A 94 1.87 3.69 -2.89
CA GLU A 94 2.00 4.12 -4.28
C GLU A 94 1.82 2.90 -5.19
N PHE A 95 0.87 2.96 -6.12
CA PHE A 95 0.45 1.83 -6.95
C PHE A 95 -0.05 2.32 -8.32
N ASP A 96 -0.16 1.41 -9.29
CA ASP A 96 -0.74 1.75 -10.59
C ASP A 96 -2.23 1.37 -10.62
N LEU A 97 -3.07 2.33 -10.98
CA LEU A 97 -4.49 2.14 -11.29
C LEU A 97 -4.72 2.53 -12.75
N ASN A 98 -5.14 1.58 -13.58
CA ASN A 98 -5.29 1.79 -15.03
C ASN A 98 -4.04 2.42 -15.69
N GLN A 99 -2.87 1.87 -15.37
CA GLN A 99 -1.55 2.35 -15.85
C GLN A 99 -1.19 3.79 -15.46
N LYS A 100 -1.92 4.37 -14.50
CA LYS A 100 -1.61 5.68 -13.92
C LYS A 100 -1.21 5.51 -12.47
N LYS A 101 -0.15 6.20 -12.08
CA LYS A 101 0.34 6.19 -10.71
C LYS A 101 -0.67 6.88 -9.80
N VAL A 102 -0.98 6.23 -8.70
CA VAL A 102 -1.84 6.71 -7.63
C VAL A 102 -1.08 6.63 -6.31
N GLU A 103 -1.11 7.70 -5.53
CA GLU A 103 -0.61 7.76 -4.17
C GLU A 103 -1.79 7.98 -3.22
N VAL A 104 -2.00 7.03 -2.32
CA VAL A 104 -3.01 7.13 -1.25
C VAL A 104 -2.37 7.13 0.12
N GLU A 105 -3.01 7.79 1.07
CA GLU A 105 -2.69 7.72 2.49
C GLU A 105 -3.92 7.45 3.35
N ARG A 106 -3.70 6.79 4.49
CA ARG A 106 -4.73 6.51 5.51
C ARG A 106 -4.10 6.49 6.90
N ASN A 107 -4.86 6.89 7.91
CA ASN A 107 -4.49 6.80 9.32
C ASN A 107 -5.58 6.13 10.17
N GLY A 108 -5.25 5.74 11.40
CA GLY A 108 -6.17 5.06 12.31
C GLY A 108 -7.21 5.95 12.97
N GLU A 109 -6.91 7.25 13.09
CA GLU A 109 -7.77 8.24 13.74
C GLU A 109 -9.06 8.48 12.93
N LYS A 110 -8.95 8.62 11.61
CA LYS A 110 -10.07 8.80 10.68
C LYS A 110 -10.13 7.63 9.70
N PRO A 111 -10.44 6.41 10.17
CA PRO A 111 -10.28 5.22 9.35
C PRO A 111 -11.25 5.18 8.17
N SER A 112 -12.41 5.83 8.22
CA SER A 112 -13.34 5.87 7.07
C SER A 112 -12.82 6.72 5.91
N ARG A 113 -11.68 7.39 6.07
CA ARG A 113 -11.14 8.34 5.10
C ARG A 113 -9.85 7.85 4.48
N ILE A 114 -9.82 7.82 3.14
CA ILE A 114 -8.60 7.64 2.35
C ILE A 114 -8.29 8.97 1.68
N ILE A 115 -7.04 9.41 1.79
CA ILE A 115 -6.54 10.63 1.17
C ILE A 115 -5.85 10.24 -0.13
N ILE A 116 -6.12 10.96 -1.21
CA ILE A 116 -5.47 10.76 -2.51
C ILE A 116 -4.55 11.95 -2.72
N ASN A 117 -3.24 11.75 -2.56
CA ASN A 117 -2.25 12.82 -2.67
C ASN A 117 -1.87 13.10 -4.14
N LYS A 118 -1.82 12.05 -4.97
CA LYS A 118 -1.44 12.14 -6.38
C LYS A 118 -2.23 11.13 -7.19
N ALA A 119 -3.08 11.59 -8.11
CA ALA A 119 -3.77 10.74 -9.06
C ALA A 119 -4.32 11.56 -10.23
N ASP A 120 -4.43 10.94 -11.41
CA ASP A 120 -5.33 11.41 -12.46
C ASP A 120 -6.73 10.84 -12.19
N ILE A 121 -7.59 11.67 -11.59
CA ILE A 121 -8.97 11.30 -11.21
C ILE A 121 -10.01 11.63 -12.29
N SER A 122 -9.59 12.16 -13.44
CA SER A 122 -10.51 12.68 -14.47
C SER A 122 -11.52 11.65 -14.99
N LYS A 123 -11.13 10.37 -14.97
CA LYS A 123 -11.91 9.23 -15.47
C LYS A 123 -12.45 8.30 -14.38
N TRP A 124 -12.36 8.68 -13.10
CA TRP A 124 -12.81 7.81 -12.02
C TRP A 124 -14.34 7.77 -11.96
N PRO A 125 -14.94 6.58 -11.71
CA PRO A 125 -16.39 6.42 -11.67
C PRO A 125 -17.02 7.17 -10.49
N GLN A 126 -16.28 7.30 -9.39
CA GLN A 126 -16.66 8.08 -8.22
C GLN A 126 -15.61 9.14 -7.97
N LYS A 127 -16.04 10.41 -7.92
CA LYS A 127 -15.18 11.53 -7.56
C LYS A 127 -15.08 11.63 -6.05
N GLY A 128 -13.87 11.84 -5.54
CA GLY A 128 -13.65 12.16 -4.14
C GLY A 128 -14.19 13.55 -3.80
N SER A 129 -14.21 13.86 -2.50
CA SER A 129 -14.37 15.23 -2.02
C SER A 129 -13.00 15.82 -1.74
N THR A 130 -12.79 17.07 -2.13
CA THR A 130 -11.65 17.88 -1.71
C THR A 130 -11.74 18.12 -0.20
N ASP A 131 -10.61 18.11 0.51
CA ASP A 131 -10.60 18.53 1.91
C ASP A 131 -10.40 20.05 1.97
N GLU A 132 -11.37 20.74 2.57
CA GLU A 132 -11.37 22.18 2.75
C GLU A 132 -10.09 22.73 3.41
N LYS A 133 -9.36 21.91 4.19
CA LYS A 133 -8.14 22.30 4.91
C LYS A 133 -6.85 22.09 4.11
N THR A 134 -6.83 21.19 3.14
CA THR A 134 -5.60 20.81 2.43
C THR A 134 -5.68 21.00 0.92
N GLY A 135 -6.84 21.39 0.38
CA GLY A 135 -7.08 21.52 -1.06
C GLY A 135 -7.17 20.15 -1.73
#